data_AF-A0A2T4TRM8-F1
#
_entry.id   AF-A0A2T4TRM8-F1
#
_cell.length_a   1.000
_cell.length_b   1.000
_cell.length_c   1.000
_cell.angle_alpha   90.00
_cell.angle_beta   90.00
_cell.angle_gamma   90.00
#
_symmetry.space_group_name_H-M   'P 1'
#
loop_
_entity.id
_entity.type
_entity.pdbx_description
1 polymer ?
#
loop_
_entity_poly.entity_id
_entity_poly.type
_entity_poly.pdbx_seq_one_letter_code
_entity_poly.pdbx_strand_id
1 'polypeptide(L)'
;MKKRLPIALLAFLLLLLSGCGEDHEELFTEATIEMDLADLNILEIQGTAKLRNINTLQEYTSAQDQGGIYHFQLLRGAYQITIEGRIKYMDEDEETSIKNFICYTDYADFSHKSGNHVKLKITLR
;
A
#
# COMPACT_ATOMS: atom_id res chain seq x y z
N MET A 1 6.74 -14.08 57.67
CA MET A 1 6.15 -14.57 56.39
C MET A 1 5.54 -13.46 55.51
N LYS A 2 5.88 -12.16 55.70
CA LYS A 2 5.25 -11.04 54.97
C LYS A 2 6.02 -10.53 53.72
N LYS A 3 7.29 -10.94 53.54
CA LYS A 3 8.14 -10.49 52.41
C LYS A 3 8.01 -11.34 51.14
N ARG A 4 7.26 -12.45 51.16
CA ARG A 4 7.04 -13.32 49.99
C ARG A 4 5.82 -12.92 49.15
N LEU A 5 4.86 -12.22 49.75
CA LEU A 5 3.67 -11.68 49.09
C LEU A 5 4.00 -10.66 47.97
N PRO A 6 4.91 -9.68 48.15
CA PRO A 6 5.22 -8.74 47.07
C PRO A 6 5.97 -9.38 45.90
N ILE A 7 6.75 -10.44 46.15
CA ILE A 7 7.52 -11.14 45.10
C ILE A 7 6.59 -11.94 44.19
N ALA A 8 5.59 -12.62 44.77
CA ALA A 8 4.59 -13.36 44.00
C ALA A 8 3.72 -12.43 43.14
N LEU A 9 3.38 -11.24 43.65
CA LEU A 9 2.60 -10.23 42.92
C LEU A 9 3.38 -9.66 41.72
N LEU A 10 4.69 -9.42 41.90
CA LEU A 10 5.57 -8.93 40.83
C LEU A 10 5.74 -9.97 39.70
N ALA A 11 5.86 -11.25 40.07
CA ALA A 11 5.92 -12.34 39.08
C ALA A 11 4.61 -12.48 38.27
N PHE A 12 3.46 -12.26 38.91
CA PHE A 12 2.16 -12.29 38.23
C PHE A 12 1.99 -11.10 37.27
N LEU A 13 2.51 -9.92 37.62
CA LEU A 13 2.51 -8.75 36.74
C LEU A 13 3.38 -8.93 35.49
N LEU A 14 4.50 -9.65 35.59
CA LEU A 14 5.39 -9.93 34.45
C LEU A 14 4.77 -10.90 33.44
N LEU A 15 3.89 -11.80 33.87
CA LEU A 15 3.13 -12.69 32.99
C LEU A 15 2.03 -11.95 32.20
N LEU A 16 1.56 -10.80 32.69
CA LEU A 16 0.61 -9.96 31.97
C LEU A 16 1.26 -9.14 30.84
N LEU A 17 2.59 -9.01 30.84
CA LEU A 17 3.37 -8.29 29.82
C LEU A 17 3.82 -9.17 28.65
N SER A 18 3.58 -10.49 28.70
CA SER A 18 3.88 -11.43 27.60
C SER A 18 2.71 -11.62 26.63
N GLY A 19 1.66 -10.79 26.74
CA GLY A 19 0.51 -10.81 25.86
C GLY A 19 0.68 -9.88 24.65
N CYS A 20 0.42 -10.44 23.46
CA CYS A 20 0.23 -9.78 22.17
C CYS A 20 1.50 -9.61 21.31
N GLY A 21 2.13 -10.72 20.95
CA GLY A 21 2.75 -10.87 19.64
C GLY A 21 1.90 -11.86 18.85
N GLU A 22 0.80 -11.41 18.26
CA GLU A 22 -0.05 -12.28 17.45
C GLU A 22 0.65 -12.55 16.11
N ASP A 23 0.87 -13.84 15.81
CA ASP A 23 1.46 -14.41 14.59
C ASP A 23 0.62 -14.14 13.32
N HIS A 24 0.11 -12.92 13.13
CA HIS A 24 -0.66 -12.53 11.94
C HIS A 24 0.22 -12.08 10.78
N GLU A 25 1.55 -11.95 10.97
CA GLU A 25 2.47 -11.56 9.90
C GLU A 25 2.43 -12.50 8.68
N GLU A 26 1.99 -13.75 8.82
CA GLU A 26 1.90 -14.68 7.69
C GLU A 26 0.80 -14.31 6.68
N LEU A 27 -0.25 -13.63 7.16
CA LEU A 27 -1.43 -13.27 6.37
C LEU A 27 -1.28 -11.92 5.66
N PHE A 28 -0.46 -11.03 6.21
CA PHE A 28 -0.21 -9.72 5.61
C PHE A 28 0.97 -9.77 4.63
N THR A 29 0.99 -8.84 3.69
CA THR A 29 2.13 -8.59 2.83
C THR A 29 2.22 -7.11 2.48
N GLU A 30 3.38 -6.74 1.97
CA GLU A 30 3.65 -5.44 1.39
C GLU A 30 3.47 -5.54 -0.13
N ALA A 31 2.72 -4.60 -0.69
CA ALA A 31 2.55 -4.46 -2.13
C ALA A 31 3.03 -3.08 -2.58
N THR A 32 3.77 -3.07 -3.67
CA THR A 32 4.21 -1.85 -4.35
C THR A 32 3.51 -1.76 -5.71
N ILE A 33 2.86 -0.63 -5.96
CA ILE A 33 2.25 -0.34 -7.26
C ILE A 33 2.99 0.82 -7.88
N GLU A 34 3.46 0.63 -9.10
CA GLU A 34 4.21 1.62 -9.86
C GLU A 34 3.42 2.03 -11.10
N MET A 35 3.28 3.33 -11.34
CA MET A 35 2.75 3.85 -12.59
C MET A 35 3.80 3.77 -13.70
N ASP A 36 3.41 3.31 -14.89
CA ASP A 36 4.28 3.37 -16.06
C ASP A 36 4.24 4.76 -16.70
N LEU A 37 5.34 5.49 -16.51
CA LEU A 37 5.50 6.90 -16.88
C LEU A 37 6.53 7.10 -18.01
N ALA A 38 7.00 6.03 -18.65
CA ALA A 38 8.21 6.02 -19.48
C ALA A 38 8.25 7.08 -20.59
N ASP A 39 7.10 7.51 -21.09
CA ASP A 39 6.97 8.45 -22.22
C ASP A 39 6.69 9.89 -21.78
N LEU A 40 6.70 10.19 -20.48
CA LEU A 40 6.29 11.50 -19.96
C LEU A 40 7.40 12.17 -19.15
N ASN A 41 7.70 13.43 -19.46
CA ASN A 41 8.57 14.26 -18.65
C ASN A 41 7.79 14.82 -17.45
N ILE A 42 7.74 14.04 -16.36
CA ILE A 42 6.90 14.33 -15.20
C ILE A 42 7.49 15.43 -14.32
N LEU A 43 6.67 16.43 -14.04
CA LEU A 43 6.98 17.51 -13.10
C LEU A 43 6.31 17.27 -11.74
N GLU A 44 5.07 16.78 -11.74
CA GLU A 44 4.30 16.55 -10.51
C GLU A 44 3.22 15.49 -10.73
N ILE A 45 2.98 14.65 -9.70
CA ILE A 45 1.87 13.71 -9.66
C ILE A 45 1.10 13.97 -8.36
N GLN A 46 -0.23 14.03 -8.47
CA GLN A 46 -1.13 14.05 -7.32
C GLN A 46 -2.20 13.00 -7.57
N GLY A 47 -2.18 11.90 -6.84
CA GLY A 47 -3.14 10.82 -7.06
C GLY A 47 -3.39 9.96 -5.84
N THR A 48 -4.46 9.19 -5.92
CA THR A 48 -4.86 8.22 -4.89
C THR A 48 -5.05 6.86 -5.54
N ALA A 49 -4.40 5.85 -4.97
CA ALA A 49 -4.60 4.47 -5.34
C ALA A 49 -5.64 3.84 -4.41
N LYS A 50 -6.55 3.05 -5.00
CA LYS A 50 -7.55 2.24 -4.33
C LYS A 50 -7.38 0.78 -4.75
N LEU A 51 -7.22 -0.10 -3.77
CA LEU A 51 -7.14 -1.54 -3.94
C LEU A 51 -8.39 -2.16 -3.33
N ARG A 52 -9.07 -3.01 -4.07
CA ARG A 52 -10.22 -3.78 -3.56
C ARG A 52 -9.91 -5.26 -3.64
N ASN A 53 -9.90 -5.94 -2.50
CA ASN A 53 -9.74 -7.40 -2.48
C ASN A 53 -10.94 -8.04 -3.20
N ILE A 54 -10.68 -8.89 -4.19
CA ILE A 54 -11.74 -9.46 -5.06
C ILE A 54 -12.66 -10.38 -4.27
N ASN A 55 -12.14 -11.06 -3.25
CA ASN A 55 -12.90 -12.04 -2.47
C ASN A 55 -13.64 -11.39 -1.30
N THR A 56 -12.95 -10.52 -0.54
CA THR A 56 -13.52 -9.93 0.69
C THR A 56 -14.20 -8.59 0.45
N LEU A 57 -13.99 -7.98 -0.72
CA LEU A 57 -14.45 -6.64 -1.09
C LEU A 57 -13.87 -5.52 -0.21
N GLN A 58 -12.92 -5.83 0.68
CA GLN A 58 -12.25 -4.85 1.53
C GLN A 58 -11.43 -3.89 0.66
N GLU A 59 -11.55 -2.59 0.96
CA GLU A 59 -10.86 -1.53 0.24
C GLU A 59 -9.69 -0.97 1.07
N TYR A 60 -8.62 -0.65 0.38
CA TYR A 60 -7.42 -0.01 0.91
C TYR A 60 -7.11 1.20 0.03
N THR A 61 -6.74 2.32 0.65
CA THR A 61 -6.41 3.56 -0.06
C THR A 61 -5.05 4.07 0.36
N SER A 62 -4.27 4.55 -0.60
CA SER A 62 -2.98 5.18 -0.34
C SER A 62 -2.82 6.41 -1.23
N ALA A 63 -2.28 7.48 -0.66
CA ALA A 63 -1.86 8.64 -1.42
C ALA A 63 -0.52 8.36 -2.11
N GLN A 64 -0.24 9.10 -3.17
CA GLN A 64 1.01 9.00 -3.89
C GLN A 64 2.20 9.38 -2.98
N ASP A 65 3.28 8.61 -3.06
CA ASP A 65 4.53 8.91 -2.33
C ASP A 65 5.49 9.75 -3.19
N GLN A 66 6.41 9.10 -3.93
CA GLN A 66 7.27 9.76 -4.92
C GLN A 66 7.25 9.02 -6.26
N GLY A 67 7.27 9.75 -7.39
CA GLY A 67 7.46 9.17 -8.72
C GLY A 67 6.34 8.24 -9.21
N GLY A 68 5.10 8.41 -8.73
CA GLY A 68 3.98 7.55 -9.12
C GLY A 68 4.02 6.15 -8.49
N ILE A 69 4.71 6.01 -7.35
CA ILE A 69 4.77 4.79 -6.56
C ILE A 69 3.78 4.86 -5.39
N TYR A 70 3.10 3.76 -5.11
CA TYR A 70 2.16 3.58 -4.01
C TYR A 70 2.50 2.32 -3.21
N HIS A 71 2.54 2.45 -1.89
CA HIS A 71 2.81 1.35 -0.97
C HIS A 71 1.56 1.01 -0.15
N PHE A 72 1.37 -0.30 0.05
CA PHE A 72 0.26 -0.86 0.82
C PHE A 72 0.72 -1.98 1.74
N GLN A 73 0.15 -2.01 2.95
CA GLN A 73 0.13 -3.20 3.79
C GLN A 73 -1.28 -3.81 3.72
N LEU A 74 -1.39 -5.03 3.20
CA LEU A 74 -2.66 -5.66 2.86
C LEU A 74 -2.66 -7.16 3.18
N LEU A 75 -3.84 -7.78 3.19
CA LEU A 75 -3.96 -9.23 3.29
C LEU A 75 -3.50 -9.89 1.98
N ARG A 76 -2.82 -11.03 2.06
CA ARG A 76 -2.38 -11.78 0.88
C ARG A 76 -3.59 -12.25 0.08
N GLY A 77 -3.58 -12.02 -1.23
CA GLY A 77 -4.69 -12.38 -2.11
C GLY A 77 -4.74 -11.59 -3.40
N ALA A 78 -5.89 -11.64 -4.08
CA ALA A 78 -6.10 -10.99 -5.37
C ALA A 78 -6.89 -9.69 -5.25
N TYR A 79 -6.48 -8.67 -6.01
CA TYR A 79 -6.97 -7.31 -5.90
C TYR A 79 -7.32 -6.70 -7.26
N GLN A 80 -8.38 -5.90 -7.28
CA GLN A 80 -8.63 -4.90 -8.32
C GLN A 80 -7.94 -3.60 -7.89
N ILE A 81 -7.32 -2.90 -8.84
CA ILE A 81 -6.58 -1.66 -8.57
C ILE A 81 -7.12 -0.54 -9.45
N THR A 82 -7.40 0.60 -8.83
CA THR A 82 -7.71 1.86 -9.52
C THR A 82 -6.82 2.96 -8.95
N ILE A 83 -6.13 3.70 -9.80
CA ILE A 83 -5.37 4.90 -9.42
C ILE A 83 -5.91 6.06 -10.23
N GLU A 84 -6.31 7.13 -9.55
CA GLU A 84 -6.82 8.33 -10.20
C GLU A 84 -6.12 9.56 -9.65
N GLY A 85 -5.97 10.57 -10.50
CA GLY A 85 -5.29 11.78 -10.09
C GLY A 85 -5.05 12.78 -11.22
N ARG A 86 -4.15 13.71 -10.94
CA ARG A 86 -3.65 14.73 -11.85
C ARG A 86 -2.15 14.54 -12.04
N ILE A 87 -1.71 14.78 -13.26
CA ILE A 87 -0.31 14.74 -13.63
C ILE A 87 0.05 16.04 -14.34
N LYS A 88 1.16 16.63 -13.92
CA LYS A 88 1.79 17.78 -14.55
C LYS A 88 3.04 17.27 -15.26
N TYR A 89 3.13 17.51 -16.55
CA TYR A 89 4.26 17.05 -17.38
C TYR A 89 4.64 18.12 -18.38
N MET A 90 5.87 18.04 -18.88
CA MET A 90 6.32 18.84 -20.01
C MET A 90 6.06 18.04 -21.30
N ASP A 91 5.35 18.64 -22.25
CA ASP A 91 5.03 18.00 -23.53
C ASP A 91 6.16 18.16 -24.56
N GLU A 92 5.91 17.67 -25.77
CA GLU A 92 6.88 17.69 -26.88
C GLU A 92 7.24 19.11 -27.35
N ASP A 93 6.38 20.10 -27.08
CA ASP A 93 6.57 21.50 -27.42
C ASP A 93 7.27 22.29 -26.28
N GLU A 94 7.77 21.58 -25.25
CA GLU A 94 8.34 22.14 -24.02
C GLU A 94 7.34 22.97 -23.19
N GLU A 95 6.04 22.80 -23.42
CA GLU A 95 5.00 23.46 -22.64
C GLU A 95 4.59 22.62 -21.43
N THR A 96 4.22 23.31 -20.35
CA THR A 96 3.72 22.65 -19.14
C THR A 96 2.24 22.33 -19.31
N SER A 97 1.93 21.04 -19.35
CA SER A 97 0.59 20.50 -19.48
C SER A 97 0.13 19.84 -18.18
N ILE A 98 -1.17 19.98 -17.86
CA ILE A 98 -1.81 19.29 -16.72
C ILE A 98 -2.99 18.47 -17.23
N LYS A 99 -2.99 17.17 -16.95
CA LYS A 99 -4.09 16.26 -17.31
C LYS A 99 -4.55 15.44 -16.13
N ASN A 100 -5.79 14.95 -16.21
CA ASN A 100 -6.24 13.89 -15.32
C ASN A 100 -5.67 12.57 -15.82
N PHE A 101 -5.51 11.59 -14.94
CA PHE A 101 -5.10 10.26 -15.34
C PHE A 101 -5.91 9.19 -14.61
N ILE A 102 -5.93 8.00 -15.22
CA ILE A 102 -6.34 6.77 -14.58
C ILE A 102 -5.31 5.66 -14.86
N CYS A 103 -5.02 4.84 -13.86
CA CYS A 103 -4.40 3.53 -14.02
C CYS A 103 -5.36 2.47 -13.48
N TYR A 104 -5.51 1.35 -14.16
CA TYR A 104 -6.51 0.35 -13.79
C TYR A 104 -6.08 -1.07 -14.13
N THR A 105 -6.40 -2.01 -13.23
CA THR A 105 -6.47 -3.43 -13.56
C THR A 105 -7.59 -4.11 -12.78
N ASP A 106 -8.30 -5.02 -13.43
CA ASP A 106 -9.30 -5.90 -12.80
C ASP A 106 -8.68 -6.93 -11.86
N TYR A 107 -7.38 -7.24 -12.04
CA TYR A 107 -6.71 -8.31 -11.31
C TYR A 107 -5.20 -8.02 -11.14
N ALA A 108 -4.74 -8.15 -9.89
CA ALA A 108 -3.35 -8.29 -9.50
C ALA A 108 -3.25 -9.29 -8.35
N ASP A 109 -2.27 -10.19 -8.43
CA ASP A 109 -2.01 -11.18 -7.38
C ASP A 109 -0.97 -10.64 -6.40
N PHE A 110 -1.38 -10.49 -5.13
CA PHE A 110 -0.53 -10.14 -4.00
C PHE A 110 -0.48 -11.28 -2.97
N SER A 111 -0.47 -12.53 -3.43
CA SER A 111 -0.40 -13.72 -2.58
C SER A 111 1.02 -14.06 -2.12
N HIS A 112 2.07 -13.45 -2.69
CA HIS A 112 3.45 -13.71 -2.27
C HIS A 112 3.73 -13.12 -0.88
N LYS A 113 4.68 -13.71 -0.15
CA LYS A 113 5.04 -13.25 1.20
C LYS A 113 5.73 -11.87 1.14
N SER A 114 6.55 -11.67 0.12
CA SER A 114 7.28 -10.44 -0.14
C SER A 114 7.48 -10.24 -1.64
N GLY A 115 7.87 -9.03 -2.03
CA GLY A 115 8.20 -8.71 -3.43
C GLY A 115 6.98 -8.56 -4.34
N ASN A 116 5.79 -8.34 -3.79
CA ASN A 116 4.61 -8.05 -4.59
C ASN A 116 4.78 -6.67 -5.25
N HIS A 117 4.95 -6.67 -6.56
CA HIS A 117 5.10 -5.47 -7.37
C HIS A 117 4.26 -5.58 -8.62
N VAL A 118 3.56 -4.50 -8.97
CA VAL A 118 2.83 -4.41 -10.23
C VAL A 118 3.06 -3.05 -10.85
N LYS A 119 3.33 -3.05 -12.15
CA LYS A 119 3.46 -1.83 -12.95
C LYS A 119 2.20 -1.64 -13.78
N LEU A 120 1.55 -0.48 -13.66
CA LEU A 120 0.28 -0.18 -14.33
C LEU A 120 0.46 0.93 -15.37
N LYS A 121 -0.04 0.69 -16.57
CA LYS A 121 -0.01 1.70 -17.64
C LYS A 121 -0.93 2.87 -17.31
N ILE A 122 -0.41 4.08 -17.45
CA ILE A 122 -1.18 5.31 -17.31
C ILE A 122 -2.03 5.58 -18.56
N THR A 123 -3.25 6.07 -18.36
CA THR A 123 -4.10 6.65 -19.40
C THR A 123 -4.42 8.09 -19.04
N LEU A 124 -3.97 9.04 -19.87
CA LEU A 124 -4.28 10.46 -19.72
C LEU A 124 -5.68 10.78 -20.25
N ARG A 125 -6.40 11.65 -19.56
CA ARG A 125 -7.77 12.11 -19.88
C ARG A 125 -7.82 13.63 -19.99
#